data_AF-A0A4Q0IC60-F1
#
_entry.id   AF-A0A4Q0IC60-F1
#
_cell.length_a   1.000
_cell.length_b   1.000
_cell.length_c   1.000
_cell.angle_alpha   90.00
_cell.angle_beta   90.00
_cell.angle_gamma   90.00
#
_symmetry.space_group_name_H-M   'P 1'
#
loop_
_entity.id
_entity.type
_entity.pdbx_description
1 polymer ?
#
loop_
_entity_poly.entity_id
_entity_poly.type
_entity_poly.pdbx_seq_one_letter_code
_entity_poly.pdbx_strand_id
1 'polypeptide(L)'
;MHDHSDYLNRILLSRVYDVAVETPLDEAVSLSRRLGNKVLLKREDLQPVFSFKLRGAYNKMARLSPEELRRGVVAASAGNHAQGVALSAQRLGCEATIV
;
A
#
# COMPACT_ATOMS: atom_id res chain seq x y z
N MET A 1 -3.81 -27.00 -0.32
CA MET A 1 -2.87 -26.27 0.55
C MET A 1 -2.26 -25.16 -0.29
N HIS A 2 -2.53 -23.90 0.02
CA HIS A 2 -1.80 -22.81 -0.65
C HIS A 2 -0.35 -22.87 -0.15
N ASP A 3 0.60 -23.00 -1.07
CA ASP A 3 2.02 -22.98 -0.74
C ASP A 3 2.38 -21.59 -0.19
N HIS A 4 2.67 -21.52 1.12
CA HIS A 4 3.08 -20.29 1.79
C HIS A 4 4.33 -19.66 1.13
N SER A 5 5.13 -20.46 0.44
CA SER A 5 6.34 -20.03 -0.27
C SER A 5 6.02 -19.11 -1.46
N ASP A 6 4.87 -19.28 -2.13
CA ASP A 6 4.46 -18.42 -3.24
C ASP A 6 4.20 -16.98 -2.78
N TYR A 7 3.44 -16.81 -1.71
CA TYR A 7 3.15 -15.47 -1.18
C TYR A 7 4.40 -14.77 -0.64
N LEU A 8 5.31 -15.51 -0.01
CA LEU A 8 6.60 -14.96 0.42
C LEU A 8 7.37 -14.39 -0.76
N ASN A 9 7.52 -15.16 -1.85
CA ASN A 9 8.18 -14.69 -3.07
C ASN A 9 7.48 -13.46 -3.66
N ARG A 10 6.15 -13.45 -3.70
CA ARG A 10 5.38 -12.30 -4.21
C ARG A 10 5.55 -11.04 -3.36
N ILE A 11 5.72 -11.17 -2.06
CA ILE A 11 5.98 -10.06 -1.13
C ILE A 11 7.41 -9.53 -1.33
N LEU A 12 8.40 -10.42 -1.35
CA LEU A 12 9.82 -10.05 -1.53
C LEU A 12 10.07 -9.37 -2.88
N LEU A 13 9.38 -9.80 -3.93
CA LEU A 13 9.47 -9.23 -5.28
C LEU A 13 8.49 -8.07 -5.52
N SER A 14 7.82 -7.57 -4.48
CA SER A 14 6.89 -6.46 -4.63
C SER A 14 7.63 -5.13 -4.82
N ARG A 15 7.09 -4.26 -5.67
CA ARG A 15 7.67 -2.94 -5.99
C ARG A 15 7.10 -1.81 -5.13
N VAL A 16 6.68 -2.12 -3.90
CA VAL A 16 5.92 -1.17 -3.06
C VAL A 16 6.70 0.11 -2.74
N TYR A 17 8.03 0.04 -2.69
CA TYR A 17 8.89 1.16 -2.31
C TYR A 17 9.09 2.21 -3.43
N ASP A 18 8.56 1.97 -4.62
CA ASP A 18 8.50 3.01 -5.66
C ASP A 18 7.54 4.17 -5.29
N VAL A 19 6.63 3.93 -4.34
CA VAL A 19 5.64 4.91 -3.84
C VAL A 19 5.50 4.95 -2.32
N ALA A 20 5.90 3.90 -1.61
CA ALA A 20 5.78 3.81 -0.16
C ALA A 20 7.13 3.95 0.54
N VAL A 21 7.12 4.38 1.79
CA VAL A 21 8.30 4.37 2.66
C VAL A 21 8.23 3.21 3.66
N GLU A 22 9.38 2.82 4.22
CA GLU A 22 9.39 2.01 5.43
C GLU A 22 8.98 2.89 6.62
N THR A 23 7.79 2.62 7.16
CA THR A 23 7.23 3.44 8.24
C THR A 23 7.79 3.05 9.60
N PRO A 24 7.87 3.98 10.56
CA PRO A 24 8.30 3.68 11.92
C PRO A 24 7.44 2.61 12.61
N LEU A 25 8.08 1.90 13.55
CA LEU A 25 7.42 1.06 14.55
C LEU A 25 7.63 1.70 15.92
N ASP A 26 6.74 2.62 16.28
CA ASP A 26 6.88 3.45 17.47
C ASP A 26 6.36 2.74 18.71
N GLU A 27 6.98 2.96 19.87
CA GLU A 27 6.43 2.50 21.14
C GLU A 27 5.35 3.46 21.64
N ALA A 28 4.16 2.92 21.95
CA ALA A 28 3.10 3.66 22.62
C ALA A 28 3.35 3.68 24.13
N VAL A 29 4.27 4.53 24.61
CA VAL A 29 4.76 4.53 26.01
C VAL A 29 3.63 4.55 27.05
N SER A 30 2.66 5.47 26.90
CA SER A 30 1.55 5.58 27.87
C SER A 30 0.66 4.35 27.86
N LEU A 31 0.38 3.79 26.68
CA LEU A 31 -0.47 2.61 26.55
C LEU A 31 0.24 1.36 27.07
N SER A 32 1.54 1.26 26.80
CA SER A 32 2.40 0.19 27.29
C SER A 32 2.43 0.15 28.81
N ARG A 33 2.62 1.32 29.45
CA ARG A 33 2.54 1.46 30.90
C ARG A 33 1.15 1.07 31.43
N ARG A 34 0.08 1.56 30.79
CA ARG A 34 -1.30 1.29 31.23
C ARG A 34 -1.66 -0.20 31.18
N LEU A 35 -1.16 -0.92 30.19
CA LEU A 35 -1.46 -2.34 29.97
C LEU A 35 -0.43 -3.30 30.58
N GLY A 36 0.67 -2.78 31.15
CA GLY A 36 1.78 -3.60 31.65
C GLY A 36 2.44 -4.45 30.57
N ASN A 37 2.41 -4.01 29.30
CA ASN A 37 2.88 -4.77 28.15
C ASN A 37 3.56 -3.84 27.13
N LYS A 38 4.45 -4.34 26.28
CA LYS A 38 5.07 -3.54 25.21
C LYS A 38 4.10 -3.40 24.03
N VAL A 39 3.56 -2.20 23.82
CA VAL A 39 2.66 -1.89 22.71
C VAL A 39 3.38 -1.06 21.67
N LEU A 40 3.43 -1.58 20.44
CA LEU A 40 4.07 -0.95 19.30
C LEU A 40 3.03 -0.54 18.25
N LEU A 41 3.25 0.60 17.60
CA LEU A 41 2.40 1.15 16.56
C LEU A 41 3.17 1.19 15.24
N LYS A 42 2.70 0.42 14.24
CA LYS A 42 3.24 0.52 12.87
C LYS A 42 2.58 1.70 12.17
N ARG A 43 3.35 2.76 11.92
CA ARG A 43 2.85 4.09 11.51
C ARG A 43 2.55 4.21 10.02
N GLU A 44 1.68 3.36 9.49
CA GLU A 44 1.24 3.42 8.09
C GLU A 44 0.42 4.68 7.75
N ASP A 45 0.00 5.44 8.75
CA ASP A 45 -0.56 6.78 8.62
C ASP A 45 0.45 7.82 8.12
N LEU A 46 1.75 7.53 8.18
CA LEU A 46 2.82 8.42 7.69
C LEU A 46 3.18 8.23 6.21
N GLN A 47 2.43 7.38 5.49
CA GLN A 47 2.59 7.25 4.04
C GLN A 47 2.14 8.53 3.32
N PRO A 48 2.58 8.77 2.07
CA PRO A 48 2.17 9.95 1.28
C PRO A 48 0.65 10.13 1.12
N VAL A 49 -0.12 9.05 1.24
CA VAL A 49 -1.60 9.04 1.19
C VAL A 49 -2.24 8.68 2.53
N PHE A 50 -1.52 8.95 3.62
CA PHE A 50 -1.97 8.82 5.00
C PHE A 50 -2.52 7.42 5.40
N SER A 51 -2.15 6.38 4.64
CA SER A 51 -2.56 5.00 4.92
C SER A 51 -1.74 4.00 4.11
N PHE A 52 -1.81 2.72 4.50
CA PHE A 52 -1.13 1.62 3.83
C PHE A 52 -1.65 1.28 2.41
N LYS A 53 -2.79 1.85 1.99
CA LYS A 53 -3.52 1.36 0.81
C LYS A 53 -2.79 1.57 -0.52
N LEU A 54 -1.83 2.49 -0.59
CA LEU A 54 -0.94 2.65 -1.76
C LEU A 54 -0.11 1.40 -2.05
N ARG A 55 0.30 0.63 -1.04
CA ARG A 55 1.20 -0.53 -1.22
C ARG A 55 0.55 -1.59 -2.11
N GLY A 56 -0.68 -1.97 -1.78
CA GLY A 56 -1.45 -2.96 -2.52
C GLY A 56 -1.86 -2.46 -3.90
N ALA A 57 -2.37 -1.22 -3.98
CA ALA A 57 -2.75 -0.60 -5.24
C ALA A 57 -1.58 -0.57 -6.23
N TYR A 58 -0.44 -0.04 -5.81
CA TYR A 58 0.74 0.04 -6.66
C TYR A 58 1.28 -1.33 -7.06
N ASN A 59 1.42 -2.27 -6.12
CA ASN A 59 1.94 -3.61 -6.45
C ASN A 59 1.05 -4.36 -7.46
N LYS A 60 -0.28 -4.16 -7.40
CA LYS A 60 -1.19 -4.72 -8.41
C LYS A 60 -1.03 -4.00 -9.76
N MET A 61 -1.04 -2.67 -9.76
CA MET A 61 -0.99 -1.87 -10.98
C MET A 61 0.36 -1.98 -11.70
N ALA A 62 1.48 -2.02 -10.98
CA ALA A 62 2.82 -2.15 -11.53
C ALA A 62 3.09 -3.51 -12.22
N ARG A 63 2.18 -4.48 -12.06
CA ARG A 63 2.22 -5.79 -12.73
C ARG A 63 1.27 -5.89 -13.93
N LEU A 64 0.48 -4.84 -14.19
CA LEU A 64 -0.32 -4.76 -15.41
C LEU A 64 0.60 -4.62 -16.62
N SER A 65 0.19 -5.22 -17.72
CA SER A 65 0.86 -5.05 -19.01
C SER A 65 0.76 -3.60 -19.48
N PRO A 66 1.68 -3.14 -20.36
CA PRO A 66 1.59 -1.81 -20.95
C PRO A 66 0.27 -1.56 -21.68
N GLU A 67 -0.34 -2.60 -22.27
CA GLU A 67 -1.65 -2.49 -22.91
C GLU A 67 -2.78 -2.24 -21.90
N GLU A 68 -2.77 -2.97 -20.79
CA GLU A 68 -3.74 -2.77 -19.72
C GLU A 68 -3.62 -1.37 -19.10
N LEU A 69 -2.40 -0.89 -18.85
CA LEU A 69 -2.16 0.46 -18.32
C LEU A 69 -2.62 1.55 -19.31
N ARG A 70 -2.41 1.37 -20.62
CA ARG A 70 -2.89 2.33 -21.64
C ARG A 70 -4.40 2.46 -21.69
N ARG A 71 -5.15 1.41 -21.34
CA ARG A 71 -6.62 1.48 -21.23
C ARG A 71 -7.10 2.23 -19.98
N GLY A 72 -6.19 2.52 -19.06
CA GLY A 72 -6.49 3.10 -17.76
C GLY A 72 -7.03 2.06 -16.75
N VAL A 73 -7.20 2.51 -15.51
CA VAL A 73 -7.76 1.71 -14.42
C VAL A 73 -9.00 2.40 -13.84
N VAL A 74 -9.87 1.61 -13.19
CA VAL A 74 -11.03 2.13 -12.47
C VAL A 74 -11.10 1.56 -11.05
N ALA A 75 -11.47 2.38 -10.08
CA ALA A 75 -11.74 1.95 -8.71
C ALA A 75 -12.97 2.68 -8.15
N ALA A 76 -13.88 1.95 -7.52
CA ALA A 76 -15.02 2.52 -6.80
C ALA A 76 -14.63 2.76 -5.33
N SER A 77 -14.34 4.00 -4.97
CA SER A 77 -13.94 4.39 -3.61
C SER A 77 -13.91 5.91 -3.48
N ALA A 78 -14.33 6.43 -2.33
CA ALA A 78 -14.22 7.85 -1.98
C ALA A 78 -13.17 8.12 -0.86
N GLY A 79 -12.24 7.20 -0.60
CA GLY A 79 -11.32 7.29 0.55
C GLY A 79 -9.90 6.82 0.29
N ASN A 80 -9.23 6.30 1.33
CA ASN A 80 -7.81 5.89 1.28
C ASN A 80 -7.43 5.01 0.08
N HIS A 81 -8.34 4.17 -0.42
CA HIS A 81 -8.05 3.33 -1.57
C HIS A 81 -7.98 4.16 -2.86
N ALA A 82 -8.92 5.09 -3.06
CA ALA A 82 -8.89 6.03 -4.17
C ALA A 82 -7.58 6.81 -4.23
N GLN A 83 -7.12 7.34 -3.09
CA GLN A 83 -5.84 8.04 -3.00
C GLN A 83 -4.67 7.12 -3.39
N GLY A 84 -4.66 5.88 -2.89
CA GLY A 84 -3.64 4.89 -3.24
C GLY A 84 -3.61 4.54 -4.74
N VAL A 85 -4.79 4.38 -5.37
CA VAL A 85 -4.92 4.11 -6.81
C VAL A 85 -4.49 5.33 -7.63
N ALA A 86 -4.96 6.53 -7.26
CA ALA A 86 -4.62 7.78 -7.94
C ALA A 86 -3.11 8.05 -7.91
N LEU A 87 -2.46 7.92 -6.75
CA LEU A 87 -1.00 8.03 -6.62
C LEU A 87 -0.28 6.99 -7.51
N SER A 88 -0.79 5.76 -7.53
CA SER A 88 -0.19 4.68 -8.33
C SER A 88 -0.29 4.94 -9.83
N ALA A 89 -1.43 5.45 -10.30
CA ALA A 89 -1.66 5.81 -11.70
C ALA A 89 -0.73 6.95 -12.12
N GLN A 90 -0.62 8.00 -11.29
CA GLN A 90 0.32 9.09 -11.51
C GLN A 90 1.76 8.59 -11.63
N ARG A 91 2.19 7.68 -10.74
CA ARG A 91 3.55 7.12 -10.76
C ARG A 91 3.83 6.27 -11.99
N LEU A 92 2.84 5.52 -12.47
CA LEU A 92 2.95 4.60 -13.62
C LEU A 92 2.64 5.29 -14.96
N GLY A 93 2.21 6.55 -14.95
CA GLY A 93 1.87 7.30 -16.16
C GLY A 93 0.61 6.78 -16.86
N CYS A 94 -0.39 6.32 -16.10
CA CYS A 94 -1.68 5.89 -16.66
C CYS A 94 -2.86 6.65 -16.03
N GLU A 95 -4.00 6.63 -16.73
CA GLU A 95 -5.23 7.24 -16.23
C GLU A 95 -5.91 6.35 -15.18
N ALA A 96 -6.45 6.98 -14.13
CA ALA A 96 -7.29 6.33 -13.14
C ALA A 96 -8.64 7.04 -13.02
N THR A 97 -9.72 6.29 -13.23
CA THR A 97 -11.09 6.74 -12.94
C THR A 97 -11.47 6.31 -11.53
N ILE A 98 -11.86 7.26 -10.69
CA ILE A 98 -12.36 7.00 -9.33
C ILE A 98 -13.86 7.28 -9.32
N VAL A 99 -14.66 6.30 -8.88
CA VAL A 99 -16.12 6.38 -8.75
C VAL A 99 -16.54 6.45 -7.30
#